data_AF-A0A222TD19-F1
#
_entry.id   AF-A0A222TD19-F1
#
_cell.length_a   1.000
_cell.length_b   1.000
_cell.length_c   1.000
_cell.angle_alpha   90.00
_cell.angle_beta   90.00
_cell.angle_gamma   90.00
#
_symmetry.space_group_name_H-M   'P 1'
#
loop_
_entity.id
_entity.type
_entity.pdbx_description
1 polymer ?
#
loop_
_entity_poly.entity_id
_entity_poly.type
_entity_poly.pdbx_seq_one_letter_code
_entity_poly.pdbx_strand_id
1 'polypeptide(L)'
;MDLEERAGCFRFLIRDRDSKFTGAFDAVFAGNGTAVIPTPPQSPRSNAFAERWIRTARAECTDRLLITGERHLRTVLTAYAEHYNAGRAHRSRGLRAPDDDLNVIPLPAAAVRRRQVLGGLLNEYHTTPLRLPYHPQGRPSPAA
;
A
#
# COMPACT_ATOMS: atom_id res chain seq x y z
N MET A 1 -13.05 3.72 -3.75
CA MET A 1 -12.08 4.76 -3.37
C MET A 1 -12.32 5.92 -4.29
N ASP A 2 -12.77 7.06 -3.76
CA ASP A 2 -12.98 8.26 -4.54
C ASP A 2 -11.63 8.96 -4.79
N LEU A 3 -11.33 9.25 -6.04
CA LEU A 3 -10.08 9.89 -6.44
C LEU A 3 -10.12 11.40 -6.18
N GLU A 4 -11.30 12.01 -6.23
CA GLU A 4 -11.47 13.46 -6.03
C GLU A 4 -11.16 13.85 -4.59
N GLU A 5 -11.72 13.13 -3.61
CA GLU A 5 -11.44 13.35 -2.17
C GLU A 5 -9.95 13.22 -1.84
N ARG A 6 -9.24 12.27 -2.46
CA ARG A 6 -7.81 12.06 -2.20
C ARG A 6 -6.91 13.04 -2.97
N ALA A 7 -7.36 13.55 -4.12
CA ALA A 7 -6.58 14.48 -4.92
C ALA A 7 -6.21 15.74 -4.12
N GLY A 8 -7.11 16.26 -3.30
CA GLY A 8 -6.85 17.43 -2.43
C GLY A 8 -5.72 17.22 -1.41
N CYS A 9 -5.31 15.98 -1.14
CA CYS A 9 -4.17 15.68 -0.27
C CYS A 9 -2.81 15.77 -0.98
N PHE A 10 -2.78 15.91 -2.31
CA PHE A 10 -1.55 15.89 -3.10
C PHE A 10 -1.24 17.26 -3.71
N ARG A 11 0.01 17.70 -3.56
CA ARG A 11 0.49 18.96 -4.16
C ARG A 11 0.79 18.82 -5.66
N PHE A 12 1.27 17.66 -6.08
CA PHE A 12 1.69 17.40 -7.46
C PHE A 12 1.17 16.05 -7.96
N LEU A 13 0.71 16.02 -9.21
CA LEU A 13 0.47 14.79 -9.96
C LEU A 13 1.53 14.67 -11.06
N ILE A 14 2.37 13.65 -10.99
CA ILE A 14 3.32 13.33 -12.06
C ILE A 14 2.70 12.23 -12.93
N ARG A 15 2.58 12.47 -14.24
CA ARG A 15 2.05 11.50 -15.22
C ARG A 15 2.85 11.51 -16.52
N ASP A 16 2.77 10.45 -17.30
CA ASP A 16 3.32 10.45 -18.65
C ASP A 16 2.45 11.26 -19.64
N ARG A 17 2.81 11.27 -20.92
CA ARG A 17 2.08 11.99 -21.98
C ARG A 17 1.16 11.09 -22.82
N ASP A 18 0.71 9.94 -22.30
CA ASP A 18 -0.26 9.10 -23.01
C ASP A 18 -1.53 9.92 -23.33
N SER A 19 -2.08 9.74 -24.54
CA SER A 19 -3.24 10.49 -25.03
C SER A 19 -4.52 10.23 -24.22
N LYS A 20 -4.55 9.18 -23.40
CA LYS A 20 -5.62 8.92 -22.43
C LYS A 20 -5.73 10.02 -21.36
N PHE A 21 -4.64 10.73 -21.06
CA PHE A 21 -4.64 11.86 -20.13
C PHE A 21 -5.08 13.14 -20.85
N THR A 22 -6.40 13.36 -20.89
CA THR A 22 -7.01 14.50 -21.56
C THR A 22 -6.93 15.78 -20.72
N GLY A 23 -7.20 16.94 -21.33
CA GLY A 23 -7.31 18.19 -20.58
C GLY A 23 -8.38 18.17 -19.50
N ALA A 24 -9.48 17.42 -19.71
CA ALA A 24 -10.52 17.23 -18.70
C ALA A 24 -10.02 16.43 -17.49
N PHE A 25 -9.15 15.45 -17.72
CA PHE A 25 -8.49 14.72 -16.64
C PHE A 25 -7.61 15.65 -15.79
N ASP A 26 -6.76 16.46 -16.43
CA ASP A 26 -5.89 17.41 -15.73
C ASP A 26 -6.71 18.46 -14.96
N ALA A 27 -7.88 18.87 -15.48
CA ALA A 27 -8.76 19.85 -14.85
C ALA A 27 -9.35 19.38 -13.50
N VAL A 28 -9.64 18.09 -13.34
CA VAL A 28 -10.14 17.53 -12.06
C VAL A 28 -9.10 17.74 -10.95
N PHE A 29 -7.83 17.46 -11.23
CA PHE A 29 -6.74 17.65 -10.26
C PHE A 29 -6.44 19.12 -10.00
N ALA A 30 -6.44 19.94 -11.05
CA ALA A 30 -6.25 21.38 -10.92
C ALA A 30 -7.35 22.04 -10.06
N GLY A 31 -8.61 21.59 -10.21
CA GLY A 31 -9.75 22.04 -9.41
C GLY A 31 -9.57 21.79 -7.90
N ASN A 32 -8.83 20.74 -7.54
CA ASN A 32 -8.53 20.39 -6.15
C ASN A 32 -7.17 20.95 -5.67
N GLY A 33 -6.55 21.85 -6.44
CA GLY A 33 -5.28 22.50 -6.07
C GLY A 33 -4.02 21.65 -6.34
N THR A 34 -4.15 20.51 -7.02
CA THR A 34 -3.02 19.65 -7.39
C THR A 34 -2.42 20.11 -8.71
N ALA A 35 -1.12 20.45 -8.71
CA ALA A 35 -0.42 20.81 -9.94
C ALA A 35 -0.05 19.57 -10.76
N VAL A 36 -0.52 19.51 -12.02
CA VAL A 36 -0.21 18.41 -12.93
C VAL A 36 1.11 18.68 -13.66
N ILE A 37 2.03 17.72 -13.57
CA ILE A 37 3.37 17.77 -14.17
C ILE A 37 3.54 16.58 -15.13
N PRO A 38 3.40 16.79 -16.45
CA PRO A 38 3.75 15.78 -17.43
C PRO A 38 5.27 15.49 -17.39
N THR A 39 5.67 14.21 -17.39
CA THR A 39 7.09 13.80 -17.49
C THR A 39 7.76 14.42 -18.72
N PRO A 40 9.08 14.69 -18.77
CA PRO A 40 9.74 15.22 -19.97
C PRO A 40 9.60 14.30 -21.19
N PRO A 41 9.61 14.84 -22.43
CA PRO A 41 9.50 14.01 -23.64
C PRO A 41 10.65 12.99 -23.69
N GLN A 42 10.35 11.76 -24.11
CA GLN A 42 11.36 10.70 -24.27
C GLN A 42 12.19 10.42 -23.01
N SER A 43 11.62 10.65 -21.82
CA SER A 43 12.29 10.39 -20.53
C SER A 43 11.64 9.22 -19.78
N PRO A 44 11.94 7.96 -20.16
CA PRO A 44 11.31 6.77 -19.58
C PRO A 44 11.55 6.66 -18.06
N ARG A 45 12.67 7.19 -17.56
CA ARG A 45 12.97 7.16 -16.12
C ARG A 45 12.05 8.05 -15.29
N SER A 46 11.39 9.04 -15.90
CA SER A 46 10.53 9.97 -15.18
C SER A 46 9.21 9.35 -14.71
N ASN A 47 8.83 8.19 -15.26
CA ASN A 47 7.67 7.40 -14.81
C ASN A 47 8.08 6.07 -14.15
N ALA A 48 9.37 5.90 -13.81
CA ALA A 48 9.92 4.61 -13.39
C ALA A 48 9.24 4.01 -12.14
N PHE A 49 8.72 4.84 -11.24
CA PHE A 49 8.01 4.35 -10.05
C PHE A 49 6.69 3.68 -10.40
N ALA A 50 5.84 4.31 -11.23
CA ALA A 50 4.58 3.71 -11.65
C ALA A 50 4.83 2.47 -12.52
N GLU A 51 5.77 2.53 -13.46
CA GLU A 51 6.14 1.38 -14.29
C GLU A 51 6.65 0.20 -13.47
N ARG A 52 7.50 0.47 -12.46
CA ARG A 52 7.99 -0.56 -11.54
C ARG A 52 6.85 -1.14 -10.70
N TRP A 53 5.93 -0.31 -10.23
CA TRP A 53 4.77 -0.77 -9.48
C TRP A 53 3.90 -1.71 -10.33
N ILE A 54 3.57 -1.30 -11.56
CA ILE A 54 2.77 -2.10 -12.51
C ILE A 54 3.46 -3.42 -12.80
N ARG A 55 4.76 -3.40 -13.11
CA ARG A 55 5.54 -4.62 -13.35
C ARG A 55 5.50 -5.57 -12.16
N THR A 56 5.59 -5.04 -10.94
CA THR A 56 5.53 -5.82 -9.71
C THR A 56 4.14 -6.44 -9.53
N ALA A 57 3.07 -5.66 -9.70
CA ALA A 57 1.70 -6.14 -9.64
C ALA A 57 1.42 -7.26 -10.63
N ARG A 58 1.94 -7.12 -11.86
CA ARG A 58 1.80 -8.16 -12.88
C ARG A 58 2.54 -9.43 -12.51
N ALA A 59 3.83 -9.31 -12.20
CA ALA A 59 4.68 -10.46 -11.90
C ALA A 59 4.24 -11.19 -10.62
N GLU A 60 3.76 -10.48 -9.60
CA GLU A 60 3.34 -11.07 -8.34
C GLU A 60 1.91 -11.63 -8.39
N CYS A 61 1.03 -11.00 -9.16
CA CYS A 61 -0.41 -11.24 -9.08
C CYS A 61 -1.04 -11.60 -10.44
N THR A 62 -1.17 -10.65 -11.36
CA THR A 62 -2.07 -10.84 -12.52
C THR A 62 -1.54 -11.80 -13.57
N ASP A 63 -0.22 -11.98 -13.68
CA ASP A 63 0.36 -12.97 -14.60
C ASP A 63 0.24 -14.40 -14.05
N ARG A 64 -0.25 -14.58 -12.81
CA ARG A 64 -0.41 -15.87 -12.12
C ARG A 64 -1.86 -16.24 -11.82
N LEU A 65 -2.81 -15.40 -12.19
CA LEU A 65 -4.23 -15.62 -11.96
C LEU A 65 -4.99 -15.61 -13.28
N LEU A 66 -5.90 -16.56 -13.43
CA LEU A 66 -6.89 -16.50 -14.50
C LEU A 66 -7.94 -15.44 -14.15
N ILE A 67 -7.87 -14.31 -14.82
CA ILE A 67 -8.86 -13.23 -14.68
C ILE A 67 -10.09 -13.57 -15.52
N THR A 68 -11.21 -13.77 -14.83
CA THR A 68 -12.48 -14.23 -15.44
C THR A 68 -13.37 -13.10 -15.92
N GLY A 69 -13.04 -11.84 -15.59
CA GLY A 69 -13.79 -10.66 -16.02
C GLY A 69 -13.39 -9.40 -15.25
N GLU A 70 -13.99 -8.26 -15.61
CA GLU A 70 -13.64 -6.96 -15.04
C GLU A 70 -13.87 -6.90 -13.52
N ARG A 71 -15.02 -7.38 -13.03
CA ARG A 71 -15.33 -7.40 -11.60
C ARG A 71 -14.27 -8.18 -10.82
N HIS A 72 -13.87 -9.34 -11.34
CA HIS A 72 -12.82 -10.16 -10.74
C HIS A 72 -11.48 -9.42 -10.76
N LEU A 73 -11.10 -8.80 -11.88
CA LEU A 73 -9.89 -7.99 -11.97
C LEU A 73 -9.86 -6.85 -10.93
N ARG A 74 -10.98 -6.13 -10.77
CA ARG A 74 -11.09 -5.06 -9.76
C ARG A 74 -10.88 -5.60 -8.36
N THR A 75 -11.54 -6.71 -7.99
CA THR A 75 -11.34 -7.35 -6.69
C THR A 75 -9.88 -7.77 -6.48
N VAL A 76 -9.25 -8.35 -7.50
CA VAL A 76 -7.85 -8.78 -7.46
C VAL A 76 -6.91 -7.59 -7.26
N LEU A 77 -7.08 -6.53 -8.04
CA LEU A 77 -6.24 -5.33 -7.96
C LEU A 77 -6.44 -4.56 -6.64
N THR A 78 -7.67 -4.50 -6.11
CA THR A 78 -7.94 -3.91 -4.79
C THR A 78 -7.21 -4.68 -3.70
N ALA A 79 -7.35 -6.01 -3.65
CA ALA A 79 -6.66 -6.84 -2.68
C ALA A 79 -5.12 -6.76 -2.83
N TYR A 80 -4.62 -6.68 -4.06
CA TYR A 80 -3.19 -6.50 -4.31
C TYR A 80 -2.70 -5.11 -3.84
N ALA A 81 -3.47 -4.04 -4.06
CA ALA A 81 -3.09 -2.71 -3.61
C ALA A 81 -3.04 -2.62 -2.07
N GLU A 82 -4.02 -3.22 -1.38
CA GLU A 82 -4.02 -3.35 0.07
C GLU A 82 -2.80 -4.16 0.55
N HIS A 83 -2.53 -5.31 -0.08
CA HIS A 83 -1.34 -6.10 0.20
C HIS A 83 -0.06 -5.28 0.01
N TYR A 84 0.07 -4.56 -1.11
CA TYR A 84 1.26 -3.78 -1.43
C TYR A 84 1.56 -2.70 -0.39
N ASN A 85 0.51 -2.02 0.10
CA ASN A 85 0.64 -0.89 1.02
C ASN A 85 0.73 -1.31 2.49
N ALA A 86 0.03 -2.36 2.91
CA ALA A 86 -0.07 -2.73 4.32
C ALA A 86 0.57 -4.08 4.69
N GLY A 87 0.82 -4.96 3.73
CA GLY A 87 1.24 -6.35 4.00
C GLY A 87 2.57 -6.78 3.37
N ARG A 88 2.97 -6.14 2.27
CA ARG A 88 4.16 -6.51 1.50
C ARG A 88 5.41 -5.98 2.16
N ALA A 89 6.39 -6.84 2.40
CA ALA A 89 7.69 -6.42 2.88
C ALA A 89 8.49 -5.70 1.77
N HIS A 90 8.93 -4.47 2.02
CA HIS A 90 9.77 -3.72 1.06
C HIS A 90 11.22 -3.65 1.55
N ARG A 91 12.14 -4.22 0.76
CA ARG A 91 13.57 -4.26 1.12
C ARG A 91 14.16 -2.86 1.33
N SER A 92 13.76 -1.88 0.52
CA SER A 92 14.20 -0.49 0.68
C SER A 92 13.64 0.20 1.93
N ARG A 93 12.66 -0.40 2.61
CA ARG A 93 12.04 0.09 3.85
C ARG A 93 12.38 -0.81 5.04
N GLY A 94 13.46 -1.60 4.97
CA GLY A 94 13.83 -2.51 6.07
C GLY A 94 12.77 -3.60 6.33
N LEU A 95 12.18 -4.13 5.25
CA LEU A 95 11.09 -5.12 5.27
C LEU A 95 9.74 -4.60 5.80
N ARG A 96 9.59 -3.29 5.98
CA ARG A 96 8.31 -2.66 6.32
C ARG A 96 7.44 -2.39 5.10
N ALA A 97 6.12 -2.41 5.31
CA ALA A 97 5.14 -1.93 4.37
C ALA A 97 5.10 -0.37 4.32
N PRO A 98 4.55 0.24 3.26
CA PRO A 98 4.29 1.67 3.20
C PRO A 98 3.49 2.20 4.39
N ASP A 99 2.44 1.49 4.77
CA ASP A 99 1.47 1.88 5.81
C ASP A 99 1.90 1.48 7.23
N ASP A 100 3.05 0.81 7.38
CA ASP A 100 3.59 0.48 8.71
C ASP A 100 3.97 1.76 9.47
N ASP A 101 3.61 1.81 10.76
CA ASP A 101 4.08 2.87 11.65
C ASP A 101 5.60 2.79 11.83
N LEU A 102 6.29 3.83 11.36
CA LEU A 102 7.75 3.90 11.41
C LEU A 102 8.28 3.97 12.85
N ASN A 103 7.47 4.41 13.80
CA ASN A 103 7.84 4.56 15.20
C ASN A 103 7.72 3.25 15.99
N VAL A 104 7.09 2.22 15.42
CA VAL A 104 7.02 0.91 16.05
C VAL A 104 8.29 0.13 15.72
N ILE A 105 9.11 -0.11 16.74
CA ILE A 105 10.23 -1.05 16.64
C ILE A 105 9.65 -2.46 16.83
N PRO A 106 9.78 -3.37 15.85
CA PRO A 106 9.35 -4.75 16.02
C PRO A 106 10.14 -5.39 17.16
N LEU A 107 9.47 -5.65 18.28
CA LEU A 107 10.01 -6.49 19.34
C LEU A 107 10.20 -7.92 18.82
N PRO A 108 11.07 -8.73 19.46
CA PRO A 108 11.15 -10.17 19.16
C PRO A 108 9.75 -10.79 19.19
N ALA A 109 9.35 -11.38 18.07
CA ALA A 109 8.01 -11.94 17.92
C ALA A 109 7.83 -13.12 18.89
N ALA A 110 6.76 -13.11 19.68
CA ALA A 110 6.36 -14.29 20.46
C ALA A 110 5.92 -15.43 19.54
N ALA A 111 5.20 -15.05 18.47
CA ALA A 111 4.66 -15.92 17.46
C ALA A 111 4.50 -15.14 16.15
N VAL A 112 4.73 -15.81 15.02
CA VAL A 112 4.47 -15.27 13.69
C VAL A 112 3.18 -15.88 13.15
N ARG A 113 2.25 -15.05 12.69
CA ARG A 113 1.02 -15.48 12.03
C ARG A 113 1.09 -15.22 10.53
N ARG A 114 0.66 -16.21 9.76
CA ARG A 114 0.51 -16.09 8.30
C ARG A 114 -0.93 -15.72 7.96
N ARG A 115 -1.10 -14.73 7.10
CA ARG A 115 -2.37 -14.38 6.45
C ARG A 115 -2.25 -14.65 4.96
N GLN A 116 -3.18 -15.43 4.42
CA GLN A 116 -3.26 -15.70 2.99
C GLN A 116 -4.12 -14.64 2.29
N VAL A 117 -3.65 -14.16 1.16
CA VAL A 117 -4.32 -13.16 0.32
C VAL A 117 -4.46 -13.75 -1.10
N LEU A 118 -5.58 -13.47 -1.77
CA LEU A 118 -5.91 -13.99 -3.10
C LEU A 118 -5.78 -15.52 -3.20
N GLY A 119 -6.47 -16.24 -2.29
CA GLY A 119 -6.46 -17.71 -2.29
C GLY A 119 -5.10 -18.32 -1.92
N GLY A 120 -4.20 -17.55 -1.30
CA GLY A 120 -2.87 -18.01 -0.89
C GLY A 120 -1.76 -17.72 -1.91
N LEU A 121 -2.09 -17.09 -3.04
CA LEU A 121 -1.10 -16.58 -3.99
C LEU A 121 -0.11 -15.62 -3.31
N LEU A 122 -0.65 -14.75 -2.45
CA LEU A 122 0.11 -13.80 -1.66
C LEU A 122 0.03 -14.19 -0.19
N ASN A 123 1.12 -13.92 0.54
CA ASN A 123 1.25 -14.30 1.93
C ASN A 123 1.84 -13.14 2.72
N GLU A 124 1.18 -12.82 3.81
CA GLU A 124 1.61 -11.79 4.75
C GLU A 124 1.94 -12.43 6.08
N TYR A 125 2.93 -11.86 6.75
CA TYR A 125 3.43 -12.37 8.01
C TYR A 125 3.43 -11.24 9.02
N HIS A 126 2.71 -11.44 10.12
CA HIS A 126 2.60 -10.45 11.19
C HIS A 126 3.10 -11.05 12.49
N THR A 127 3.83 -10.25 13.26
CA THR A 127 4.30 -10.62 14.58
C THR A 127 3.18 -10.35 15.58
N THR A 128 2.91 -11.32 16.47
CA THR A 128 2.06 -11.07 17.63
C THR A 128 2.99 -10.68 18.78
N PRO A 129 2.77 -9.54 19.45
CA PRO A 129 3.58 -9.15 20.59
C PRO A 129 3.45 -10.21 21.70
N LEU A 130 4.52 -10.37 22.49
CA LEU A 130 4.47 -11.15 23.72
C LEU A 130 3.33 -10.60 24.58
N ARG A 131 2.36 -11.46 24.92
CA ARG A 131 1.38 -11.14 25.96
C ARG A 131 2.17 -11.06 27.26
N LEU A 132 2.56 -9.86 27.68
CA LEU A 132 3.14 -9.67 29.00
C LEU A 132 2.12 -10.21 30.03
N PRO A 133 2.53 -11.07 30.97
CA PRO A 133 1.63 -11.53 32.01
C PRO A 133 1.09 -10.29 32.74
N TYR A 134 -0.24 -10.16 32.75
CA TYR A 134 -0.90 -9.14 33.53
C TYR A 134 -0.53 -9.36 35.00
N HIS A 135 0.33 -8.50 35.56
CA HIS A 135 0.51 -8.40 36.99
C HIS A 135 -0.60 -7.48 37.52
N PRO A 136 -1.61 -8.01 38.24
CA PRO A 136 -2.52 -7.15 38.97
C PRO A 136 -1.69 -6.37 39.99
N GLN A 137 -1.70 -5.04 39.90
CA GLN A 137 -1.12 -4.20 40.93
C GLN A 137 -1.85 -4.50 42.25
N GLY A 138 -1.09 -4.98 43.24
CA GLY A 138 -1.60 -5.30 44.57
C GLY A 138 -2.32 -4.08 45.14
N ARG A 139 -3.53 -4.29 45.67
CA ARG A 139 -4.23 -3.26 46.45
C ARG A 139 -3.31 -2.79 47.58
N PRO A 140 -3.18 -1.48 47.83
CA PRO A 140 -2.49 -1.02 49.03
C PRO A 140 -3.24 -1.53 50.26
N SER A 141 -2.52 -2.21 51.15
CA SER A 141 -3.00 -2.64 52.46
C SER A 141 -3.44 -1.41 53.27
N PRO A 142 -4.64 -1.38 53.86
CA PRO A 142 -4.97 -0.33 54.81
C PRO A 142 -4.18 -0.62 56.09
N ALA A 143 -3.27 0.28 56.43
CA ALA A 143 -2.62 0.29 57.75
C ALA A 143 -3.69 0.62 58.81
N ALA A 144 -3.69 -0.17 59.88
CA ALA A 144 -4.44 0.08 61.11
C ALA A 144 -3.68 1.05 62.02
#